data_AF-A0A6N7C1P5-F1
#
_entry.id   AF-A0A6N7C1P5-F1
#
_cell.length_a   1.000
_cell.length_b   1.000
_cell.length_c   1.000
_cell.angle_alpha   90.00
_cell.angle_beta   90.00
_cell.angle_gamma   90.00
#
_symmetry.space_group_name_H-M   'P 1'
#
loop_
_entity.id
_entity.type
_entity.pdbx_description
1 polymer ?
#
loop_
_entity_poly.entity_id
_entity_poly.type
_entity_poly.pdbx_seq_one_letter_code
_entity_poly.pdbx_strand_id
1 'polypeptide(L)'
;MAVVDDVLSLPGMPAHPVVAGTEQLALLGQPQPIRIPERLWRSWLDDPSVVARFVAKCYRREANRCTAWLGSVSSTGHGSFRAASLPGASRRGTVPAHLFAYQLEYGVIPRLGWSGTDDAVLCHQCDFAGCVNPRHMRLGTNAVNRSEYHLRRRNLASPLADVRGQAGRTRAIATAIRNGLASGDNADSIEQRIRSAEAAGLPLTLW
;
A
#
# COMPACT_ATOMS: atom_id res chain seq x y z
N MET A 1 -46.04 22.67 -16.79
CA MET A 1 -46.64 22.36 -15.48
C MET A 1 -45.50 22.09 -14.51
N ALA A 2 -45.04 23.13 -13.82
CA ALA A 2 -44.04 23.02 -12.76
C ALA A 2 -44.78 23.24 -11.44
N VAL A 3 -44.78 22.23 -10.58
CA VAL A 3 -45.25 22.35 -9.19
C VAL A 3 -44.05 22.89 -8.41
N VAL A 4 -44.20 24.11 -7.91
CA VAL A 4 -43.32 24.67 -6.88
C VAL A 4 -44.00 24.39 -5.54
N ASP A 5 -43.43 23.47 -4.76
CA ASP A 5 -43.80 23.32 -3.35
C ASP A 5 -43.12 24.45 -2.57
N ASP A 6 -43.93 25.41 -2.17
CA ASP A 6 -43.58 26.57 -1.36
C ASP A 6 -43.54 26.16 0.12
N VAL A 7 -42.34 25.87 0.65
CA VAL A 7 -42.14 25.65 2.08
C VAL A 7 -42.03 27.01 2.76
N LEU A 8 -43.15 27.47 3.30
CA LEU A 8 -43.22 28.65 4.18
C LEU A 8 -42.26 28.49 5.37
N SER A 9 -41.23 29.35 5.41
CA SER A 9 -40.29 29.43 6.53
C SER A 9 -40.86 30.28 7.66
N LEU A 10 -40.77 29.80 8.90
CA LEU A 10 -41.22 30.50 10.09
C LEU A 10 -40.41 31.80 10.33
N PRO A 11 -41.04 32.90 10.79
CA PRO A 11 -40.39 34.20 10.94
C PRO A 11 -39.45 34.22 12.15
N GLY A 12 -38.17 34.55 11.93
CA GLY A 12 -37.21 34.81 13.00
C GLY A 12 -35.78 34.29 12.81
N MET A 13 -35.48 33.54 11.74
CA MET A 13 -34.11 33.11 11.44
C MET A 13 -33.48 33.99 10.36
N PRO A 14 -32.22 34.46 10.52
CA PRO A 14 -31.52 35.15 9.44
C PRO A 14 -31.34 34.21 8.25
N ALA A 15 -31.55 34.73 7.03
CA ALA A 15 -31.44 33.96 5.80
C ALA A 15 -30.08 33.23 5.73
N HIS A 16 -30.12 31.93 5.45
CA HIS A 16 -28.91 31.13 5.28
C HIS A 16 -28.07 31.69 4.12
N PRO A 17 -26.81 32.09 4.34
CA PRO A 17 -25.93 32.39 3.23
C PRO A 17 -25.69 31.08 2.46
N VAL A 18 -25.66 31.16 1.14
CA VAL A 18 -25.21 30.06 0.27
C VAL A 18 -23.75 29.80 0.63
N VAL A 19 -23.53 28.77 1.44
CA VAL A 19 -22.19 28.33 1.85
C VAL A 19 -21.53 27.69 0.63
N ALA A 20 -20.58 28.40 0.01
CA ALA A 20 -19.57 27.77 -0.82
C ALA A 20 -18.91 26.66 0.02
N GLY A 21 -18.85 25.43 -0.51
CA GLY A 21 -18.58 24.17 0.20
C GLY A 21 -17.21 24.00 0.89
N THR A 22 -16.63 25.07 1.43
CA THR A 22 -15.33 25.10 2.10
C THR A 22 -15.35 25.49 3.58
N GLU A 23 -16.50 25.87 4.17
CA GLU A 23 -16.50 26.46 5.53
C GLU A 23 -17.32 25.71 6.60
N GLN A 24 -17.48 24.39 6.47
CA GLN A 24 -18.07 23.57 7.54
C GLN A 24 -17.13 22.43 7.97
N LEU A 25 -15.92 22.78 8.40
CA LEU A 25 -14.92 21.81 8.92
C LEU A 25 -14.24 22.26 10.23
N ALA A 26 -14.59 23.42 10.80
CA ALA A 26 -13.95 23.92 12.02
C ALA A 26 -14.32 23.15 13.31
N LEU A 27 -15.24 22.17 13.24
CA LEU A 27 -15.64 21.33 14.39
C LEU A 27 -14.79 20.05 14.55
N LEU A 28 -13.88 19.74 13.62
CA LEU A 28 -13.13 18.49 13.60
C LEU A 28 -11.61 18.71 13.54
N GLY A 29 -11.05 19.33 14.59
CA GLY A 29 -9.60 19.43 14.77
C GLY A 29 -8.85 20.15 13.64
N GLN A 30 -7.52 20.18 13.73
CA GLN A 30 -6.68 20.73 12.65
C GLN A 30 -6.70 19.78 11.44
N PRO A 31 -7.02 20.25 10.22
CA PRO A 31 -7.09 19.40 9.04
C PRO A 31 -5.71 18.78 8.76
N GLN A 32 -5.63 17.44 8.83
CA GLN A 32 -4.42 16.70 8.47
C GLN A 32 -4.22 16.76 6.94
N PRO A 33 -3.02 17.10 6.45
CA PRO A 33 -2.79 17.20 5.01
C PRO A 33 -2.87 15.82 4.34
N ILE A 34 -3.79 15.68 3.39
CA ILE A 34 -3.86 14.50 2.51
C ILE A 34 -2.58 14.49 1.64
N ARG A 35 -1.71 13.49 1.84
CA ARG A 35 -0.41 13.41 1.16
C ARG A 35 -0.55 13.29 -0.36
N ILE A 36 -1.55 12.55 -0.82
CA ILE A 36 -1.85 12.31 -2.24
C ILE A 36 -3.38 12.36 -2.41
N PRO A 37 -3.93 13.40 -3.07
CA PRO A 37 -5.37 13.51 -3.29
C PRO A 37 -5.93 12.34 -4.11
N GLU A 38 -7.19 11.97 -3.84
CA GLU A 38 -7.90 10.90 -4.57
C GLU A 38 -7.82 11.06 -6.09
N ARG A 39 -8.03 12.27 -6.61
CA ARG A 39 -7.95 12.56 -8.05
C ARG A 39 -6.62 12.12 -8.68
N LEU A 40 -5.53 12.22 -7.92
CA LEU A 40 -4.20 11.86 -8.39
C LEU A 40 -4.02 10.34 -8.37
N TRP A 41 -4.53 9.66 -7.34
CA TRP A 41 -4.60 8.20 -7.33
C TRP A 41 -5.39 7.66 -8.53
N ARG A 42 -6.60 8.17 -8.78
CA ARG A 42 -7.41 7.76 -9.94
C ARG A 42 -6.64 7.95 -11.25
N SER A 43 -6.01 9.12 -11.44
CA SER A 43 -5.22 9.37 -12.66
C SER A 43 -4.07 8.37 -12.91
N TRP A 44 -3.52 7.76 -11.86
CA TRP A 44 -2.48 6.75 -12.00
C TRP A 44 -3.01 5.32 -12.15
N LEU A 45 -4.15 5.02 -11.51
CA LEU A 45 -4.77 3.70 -11.56
C LEU A 45 -5.51 3.48 -12.88
N ASP A 46 -6.06 4.54 -13.46
CA ASP A 46 -6.80 4.50 -14.72
C ASP A 46 -5.89 4.62 -15.95
N ASP A 47 -4.60 4.97 -15.77
CA ASP A 47 -3.61 5.05 -16.87
C ASP A 47 -3.01 3.67 -17.17
N PRO A 48 -3.28 3.06 -18.36
CA PRO A 48 -2.77 1.75 -18.70
C PRO A 48 -1.24 1.66 -18.74
N SER A 49 -0.55 2.75 -19.07
CA SER A 49 0.92 2.79 -19.09
C SER A 49 1.51 2.70 -17.69
N VAL A 50 0.89 3.38 -16.72
CA VAL A 50 1.30 3.31 -15.31
C VAL A 50 1.03 1.92 -14.76
N VAL A 51 -0.14 1.34 -15.05
CA VAL A 51 -0.48 -0.03 -14.63
C VAL A 51 0.47 -1.06 -15.24
N ALA A 52 0.77 -0.98 -16.55
CA ALA A 52 1.71 -1.89 -17.21
C ALA A 52 3.10 -1.82 -16.57
N ARG A 53 3.61 -0.62 -16.27
CA ARG A 53 4.88 -0.42 -15.55
C ARG A 53 4.87 -1.01 -14.14
N PHE A 54 3.72 -1.00 -13.45
CA PHE A 54 3.56 -1.60 -12.14
C PHE A 54 3.57 -3.13 -12.23
N VAL A 55 2.75 -3.70 -13.12
CA VAL A 55 2.64 -5.14 -13.36
C VAL A 55 3.97 -5.75 -13.78
N ALA A 56 4.74 -5.07 -14.65
CA ALA A 56 6.08 -5.50 -15.06
C ALA A 56 7.09 -5.63 -13.89
N LYS A 57 6.78 -5.07 -12.72
CA LYS A 57 7.60 -5.18 -11.49
C LYS A 57 7.02 -6.17 -10.48
N CYS A 58 5.95 -6.88 -10.83
CA CYS A 58 5.30 -7.85 -9.97
C CYS A 58 5.56 -9.26 -10.49
N TYR A 59 6.11 -10.12 -9.64
CA TYR A 59 6.19 -11.55 -9.93
C TYR A 59 5.07 -12.30 -9.20
N ARG A 60 4.09 -12.78 -9.96
CA ARG A 60 2.95 -13.53 -9.42
C ARG A 60 3.33 -15.00 -9.26
N ARG A 61 3.26 -15.50 -8.03
CA ARG A 61 3.42 -16.92 -7.69
C ARG A 61 2.06 -17.63 -7.74
N GLU A 62 2.08 -18.95 -7.81
CA GLU A 62 0.88 -19.79 -7.79
C GLU A 62 0.15 -19.78 -6.43
N ALA A 63 -1.05 -20.38 -6.39
CA ALA A 63 -1.77 -20.75 -5.16
C ALA A 63 -1.92 -19.62 -4.11
N ASN A 64 -2.31 -18.41 -4.53
CA ASN A 64 -2.48 -17.24 -3.65
C ASN A 64 -1.26 -16.96 -2.75
N ARG A 65 -0.05 -17.30 -3.20
CA ARG A 65 1.20 -16.92 -2.52
C ARG A 65 1.43 -15.41 -2.62
N CYS A 66 2.47 -14.92 -1.95
CA CYS A 66 2.86 -13.52 -2.05
C CYS A 66 3.21 -13.18 -3.51
N THR A 67 2.69 -12.07 -4.02
CA THR A 67 3.20 -11.47 -5.26
C THR A 67 4.44 -10.67 -4.90
N ALA A 68 5.60 -11.07 -5.42
CA ALA A 68 6.87 -10.45 -5.04
C ALA A 68 7.12 -9.16 -5.84
N TRP A 69 7.50 -8.10 -5.13
CA TRP A 69 7.95 -6.85 -5.75
C TRP A 69 9.39 -6.95 -6.25
N LEU A 70 9.59 -6.65 -7.53
CA LEU A 70 10.91 -6.67 -8.20
C LEU A 70 11.50 -5.27 -8.43
N GLY A 71 10.83 -4.20 -7.98
CA GLY A 71 11.31 -2.83 -8.15
C GLY A 71 12.23 -2.35 -7.03
N SER A 72 12.34 -1.02 -6.89
CA SER A 72 13.09 -0.38 -5.80
C SER A 72 12.45 -0.68 -4.44
N VAL A 73 13.27 -0.73 -3.39
CA VAL A 73 12.86 -1.07 -2.01
C VAL A 73 13.31 0.04 -1.07
N SER A 74 12.37 0.52 -0.24
CA SER A 74 12.64 1.53 0.78
C SER A 74 13.44 0.96 1.97
N SER A 75 13.90 1.83 2.88
CA SER A 75 14.58 1.39 4.11
C SER A 75 13.68 0.55 5.02
N THR A 76 12.35 0.72 4.95
CA THR A 76 11.38 -0.08 5.72
C THR A 76 11.08 -1.44 5.08
N GLY A 77 11.68 -1.75 3.93
CA GLY A 77 11.52 -3.02 3.22
C GLY A 77 10.33 -3.11 2.28
N HIS A 78 9.45 -2.12 2.30
CA HIS A 78 8.35 -2.01 1.34
C HIS A 78 8.87 -1.64 -0.04
N GLY A 79 8.24 -2.21 -1.07
CA GLY A 79 8.42 -1.80 -2.44
C GLY A 79 8.07 -0.31 -2.65
N SER A 80 8.81 0.36 -3.52
CA SER A 80 8.61 1.75 -3.89
C SER A 80 8.38 1.86 -5.39
N PHE A 81 7.23 2.40 -5.77
CA PHE A 81 6.81 2.55 -7.15
C PHE A 81 6.68 4.02 -7.53
N ARG A 82 7.31 4.42 -8.63
CA ARG A 82 7.12 5.74 -9.22
C ARG A 82 5.92 5.69 -10.17
N ALA A 83 4.76 6.17 -9.73
CA ALA A 83 3.54 6.27 -10.52
C ALA A 83 3.60 7.43 -11.53
N ALA A 84 4.21 8.56 -11.14
CA ALA A 84 4.45 9.69 -12.05
C ALA A 84 5.77 10.42 -11.74
N SER A 85 6.25 11.18 -12.71
CA SER A 85 7.30 12.19 -12.52
C SER A 85 6.63 13.56 -12.49
N LEU A 86 6.23 14.03 -11.30
CA LEU A 86 5.59 15.35 -11.17
C LEU A 86 6.66 16.45 -11.04
N PRO A 87 6.43 17.66 -11.57
CA PRO A 87 7.36 18.78 -11.41
C PRO A 87 7.56 19.17 -9.93
N GLY A 88 8.79 19.59 -9.58
CA GLY A 88 9.15 20.13 -8.27
C GLY A 88 10.19 19.32 -7.49
N ALA A 89 10.78 19.94 -6.45
CA ALA A 89 11.94 19.41 -5.71
C ALA A 89 11.65 18.21 -4.79
N SER A 90 10.39 17.81 -4.61
CA SER A 90 10.02 16.68 -3.74
C SER A 90 9.51 15.52 -4.59
N ARG A 91 9.72 14.29 -4.11
CA ARG A 91 9.36 12.97 -4.69
C ARG A 91 7.85 12.79 -4.98
N ARG A 92 7.22 13.73 -5.65
CA ARG A 92 5.80 13.74 -5.98
C ARG A 92 5.57 12.72 -7.09
N GLY A 93 4.84 11.66 -6.77
CA GLY A 93 4.55 10.54 -7.67
C GLY A 93 5.21 9.21 -7.30
N THR A 94 6.07 9.15 -6.27
CA THR A 94 6.53 7.87 -5.72
C THR A 94 5.64 7.43 -4.55
N VAL A 95 5.10 6.22 -4.63
CA VAL A 95 4.20 5.62 -3.64
C VAL A 95 4.72 4.24 -3.18
N PRO A 96 4.32 3.76 -1.99
CA PRO A 96 4.51 2.37 -1.62
C PRO A 96 3.81 1.44 -2.62
N ALA A 97 4.52 0.40 -3.08
CA ALA A 97 4.03 -0.51 -4.11
C ALA A 97 2.81 -1.32 -3.64
N HIS A 98 2.76 -1.69 -2.36
CA HIS A 98 1.64 -2.44 -1.79
C HIS A 98 0.34 -1.60 -1.74
N LEU A 99 0.44 -0.29 -1.45
CA LEU A 99 -0.70 0.63 -1.53
C LEU A 99 -1.24 0.74 -2.95
N PHE A 100 -0.33 0.86 -3.94
CA PHE A 100 -0.71 0.90 -5.34
C PHE A 100 -1.45 -0.38 -5.75
N ALA A 101 -0.92 -1.55 -5.38
CA ALA A 101 -1.53 -2.84 -5.68
C ALA A 101 -2.94 -2.97 -5.09
N TYR A 102 -3.10 -2.61 -3.82
CA TYR A 102 -4.39 -2.73 -3.13
C TYR A 102 -5.42 -1.79 -3.73
N GLN A 103 -5.05 -0.53 -4.00
CA GLN A 103 -5.98 0.42 -4.59
C GLN A 103 -6.30 0.14 -6.06
N LEU A 104 -5.40 -0.53 -6.78
CA LEU A 104 -5.68 -1.02 -8.14
C LEU A 104 -6.76 -2.09 -8.15
N GLU A 105 -6.77 -2.97 -7.14
CA GLU A 105 -7.76 -4.07 -7.02
C GLU A 105 -9.08 -3.61 -6.39
N TYR A 106 -9.00 -2.82 -5.31
CA TYR A 106 -10.16 -2.51 -4.46
C TYR A 106 -10.63 -1.06 -4.55
N GLY A 107 -9.99 -0.24 -5.38
CA GLY A 107 -10.30 1.17 -5.54
C GLY A 107 -9.56 2.10 -4.58
N VAL A 108 -9.71 3.40 -4.80
CA VAL A 108 -8.98 4.44 -4.06
C VAL A 108 -9.45 4.49 -2.60
N ILE A 109 -8.49 4.51 -1.67
CA ILE A 109 -8.74 4.75 -0.26
C ILE A 109 -8.82 6.28 -0.07
N PRO A 110 -9.98 6.86 0.28
CA PRO A 110 -10.16 8.32 0.21
C PRO A 110 -9.33 9.11 1.24
N ARG A 111 -9.00 8.48 2.37
CA ARG A 111 -8.22 9.09 3.47
C ARG A 111 -7.20 8.11 4.02
N LEU A 112 -5.99 8.16 3.49
CA LEU A 112 -4.82 7.53 4.11
C LEU A 112 -4.10 8.54 4.99
N GLY A 113 -3.98 8.22 6.28
CA GLY A 113 -3.17 8.97 7.24
C GLY A 113 -1.96 8.14 7.69
N TRP A 114 -0.96 8.80 8.28
CA TRP A 114 0.31 8.17 8.66
C TRP A 114 0.77 8.52 10.08
N SER A 115 0.04 9.40 10.76
CA SER A 115 0.49 10.09 11.98
C SER A 115 -0.45 9.85 13.16
N GLY A 116 -1.75 9.72 12.90
CA GLY A 116 -2.78 9.40 13.89
C GLY A 116 -2.88 7.90 14.18
N THR A 117 -3.31 7.56 15.39
CA THR A 117 -3.56 6.17 15.82
C THR A 117 -4.70 5.50 15.05
N ASP A 118 -5.70 6.29 14.67
CA ASP A 118 -6.90 5.83 13.95
C ASP A 118 -6.79 6.01 12.43
N ASP A 119 -5.62 6.47 11.96
CA ASP A 119 -5.38 6.61 10.54
C ASP A 119 -5.44 5.26 9.84
N ALA A 120 -6.15 5.24 8.71
CA ALA A 120 -6.27 4.05 7.89
C ALA A 120 -4.92 3.67 7.28
N VAL A 121 -4.50 2.43 7.50
CA VAL A 121 -3.29 1.83 6.94
C VAL A 121 -3.56 0.43 6.41
N LEU A 122 -2.73 -0.02 5.48
CA LEU A 122 -2.74 -1.41 5.04
C LEU A 122 -1.86 -2.26 5.95
N CYS A 123 -2.45 -3.28 6.55
CA CYS A 123 -1.76 -4.27 7.36
C CYS A 123 -1.44 -5.50 6.51
N HIS A 124 -0.17 -5.87 6.42
CA HIS A 124 0.20 -7.17 5.85
C HIS A 124 -0.22 -8.29 6.79
N GLN A 125 -0.90 -9.29 6.25
CA GLN A 125 -1.24 -10.53 6.94
C GLN A 125 -0.17 -11.60 6.77
N CYS A 126 0.65 -11.49 5.71
CA CYS A 126 1.77 -12.38 5.42
C CYS A 126 3.11 -11.93 6.01
N ASP A 127 3.15 -10.78 6.69
CA ASP A 127 4.34 -10.16 7.28
C ASP A 127 5.51 -9.84 6.31
N PHE A 128 5.37 -10.14 5.01
CA PHE A 128 6.38 -9.85 4.00
C PHE A 128 6.17 -8.46 3.38
N ALA A 129 6.98 -7.48 3.77
CA ALA A 129 6.90 -6.09 3.28
C ALA A 129 7.06 -5.93 1.76
N GLY A 130 7.74 -6.87 1.10
CA GLY A 130 7.89 -6.92 -0.35
C GLY A 130 6.70 -7.55 -1.09
N CYS A 131 5.66 -7.99 -0.37
CA CYS A 131 4.45 -8.52 -0.97
C CYS A 131 3.60 -7.39 -1.54
N VAL A 132 3.05 -7.59 -2.74
CA VAL A 132 2.07 -6.69 -3.37
C VAL A 132 0.79 -7.44 -3.76
N ASN A 133 0.53 -8.62 -3.19
CA ASN A 133 -0.75 -9.32 -3.38
C ASN A 133 -1.84 -8.64 -2.54
N PRO A 134 -2.87 -8.00 -3.15
CA PRO A 134 -3.94 -7.32 -2.42
C PRO A 134 -4.65 -8.20 -1.40
N ARG A 135 -4.78 -9.50 -1.68
CA ARG A 135 -5.44 -10.48 -0.81
C ARG A 135 -4.64 -10.82 0.45
N HIS A 136 -3.38 -10.40 0.53
CA HIS A 136 -2.51 -10.56 1.71
C HIS A 136 -2.48 -9.30 2.58
N MET A 137 -3.34 -8.33 2.27
CA MET A 137 -3.46 -7.07 2.99
C MET A 137 -4.89 -6.90 3.48
N ARG A 138 -5.06 -6.14 4.56
CA ARG A 138 -6.35 -5.65 5.00
C ARG A 138 -6.24 -4.18 5.39
N LEU A 139 -7.31 -3.42 5.16
CA LEU A 139 -7.42 -2.08 5.72
C LEU A 139 -7.63 -2.19 7.23
N GLY A 140 -6.89 -1.39 7.99
CA GLY A 140 -6.96 -1.31 9.44
C GLY A 140 -6.52 0.06 9.93
N THR A 141 -6.27 0.19 11.22
CA THR A 141 -5.72 1.42 11.82
C THR A 141 -4.27 1.22 12.22
N ASN A 142 -3.54 2.33 12.37
CA ASN A 142 -2.17 2.31 12.90
C ASN A 142 -2.07 1.58 14.25
N ALA A 143 -3.04 1.80 15.14
CA ALA A 143 -3.10 1.13 16.44
C ALA A 143 -3.18 -0.40 16.29
N VAL A 144 -4.06 -0.90 15.42
CA VAL A 144 -4.23 -2.33 15.19
C VAL A 144 -2.99 -2.93 14.53
N ASN A 145 -2.44 -2.29 13.49
CA ASN A 145 -1.23 -2.74 12.80
C ASN A 145 -0.05 -2.88 13.76
N ARG A 146 0.13 -1.91 14.67
CA ARG A 146 1.20 -1.93 15.67
C ARG A 146 1.02 -3.08 16.66
N SER A 147 -0.20 -3.30 17.16
CA SER A 147 -0.50 -4.40 18.08
C SER A 147 -0.24 -5.76 17.43
N GLU A 148 -0.67 -5.97 16.20
CA GLU A 148 -0.39 -7.18 15.43
C GLU A 148 1.10 -7.42 15.22
N TYR A 149 1.84 -6.38 14.85
CA TYR A 149 3.29 -6.45 14.73
C TYR A 149 3.95 -6.93 16.03
N HIS A 150 3.55 -6.39 17.19
CA HIS A 150 4.10 -6.80 18.48
C HIS A 150 3.83 -8.26 18.82
N LEU A 151 2.65 -8.78 18.43
CA LEU A 151 2.29 -10.19 18.61
C LEU A 151 3.11 -11.12 17.71
N ARG A 152 3.38 -10.70 16.46
CA ARG A 152 4.00 -11.58 15.44
C ARG A 152 5.52 -11.50 15.36
N ARG A 153 6.14 -10.37 15.75
CA ARG A 153 7.59 -10.13 15.58
C ARG A 153 8.51 -11.13 16.29
N ARG A 154 8.00 -11.90 17.26
CA ARG A 154 8.78 -12.91 18.02
C ARG A 154 8.74 -14.30 17.38
N ASN A 155 7.93 -14.51 16.36
CA ASN A 155 7.89 -15.78 15.64
C ASN A 155 9.12 -15.89 14.72
N LEU A 156 10.04 -16.81 15.03
CA LEU A 156 11.27 -17.04 14.27
C LEU A 156 11.04 -17.59 12.86
N ALA A 157 9.86 -18.18 12.60
CA ALA A 157 9.45 -18.62 11.27
C ALA A 157 8.75 -17.52 10.45
N SER A 158 8.44 -16.36 11.05
CA SER A 158 7.82 -15.24 10.34
C SER A 158 8.86 -14.54 9.45
N PRO A 159 8.46 -13.99 8.29
CA PRO A 159 9.26 -12.98 7.56
C PRO A 159 9.77 -11.83 8.45
N LEU A 160 9.06 -11.59 9.57
CA LEU A 160 9.46 -10.85 10.79
C LEU A 160 10.94 -10.98 11.16
N ALA A 161 11.39 -12.22 11.20
CA ALA A 161 12.63 -12.63 11.84
C ALA A 161 13.83 -12.72 10.88
N ASP A 162 13.67 -12.30 9.62
CA ASP A 162 14.75 -12.38 8.64
C ASP A 162 15.99 -11.61 9.11
N VAL A 163 17.13 -12.28 9.24
CA VAL A 163 18.36 -11.71 9.81
C VAL A 163 18.93 -10.56 8.96
N ARG A 164 18.49 -10.43 7.71
CA ARG A 164 18.84 -9.34 6.80
C ARG A 164 17.92 -8.13 6.96
N GLY A 165 16.90 -8.23 7.80
CA GLY A 165 15.78 -7.30 7.93
C GLY A 165 14.83 -7.32 6.74
N GLN A 166 13.71 -6.61 6.87
CA GLN A 166 12.63 -6.60 5.87
C GLN A 166 13.11 -6.18 4.46
N ALA A 167 13.96 -5.15 4.38
CA ALA A 167 14.51 -4.71 3.11
C ALA A 167 15.50 -5.71 2.49
N GLY A 168 16.31 -6.36 3.33
CA GLY A 168 17.21 -7.43 2.91
C GLY A 168 16.44 -8.62 2.34
N ARG A 169 15.38 -9.06 3.02
CA ARG A 169 14.48 -10.13 2.54
C ARG A 169 13.87 -9.81 1.18
N THR A 170 13.25 -8.64 1.03
CA THR A 170 12.64 -8.22 -0.26
C THR A 170 13.66 -8.23 -1.39
N ARG A 171 14.86 -7.69 -1.16
CA ARG A 171 15.92 -7.69 -2.18
C ARG A 171 16.40 -9.10 -2.51
N ALA A 172 16.60 -9.96 -1.52
CA ALA A 172 17.06 -11.33 -1.72
C ALA A 172 16.08 -12.14 -2.57
N ILE A 173 14.78 -12.08 -2.26
CA ILE A 173 13.72 -12.74 -3.05
C ILE A 173 13.66 -12.17 -4.46
N ALA A 174 13.72 -10.84 -4.62
CA ALA A 174 13.72 -10.21 -5.94
C ALA A 174 14.95 -10.62 -6.78
N THR A 175 16.13 -10.72 -6.18
CA THR A 175 17.35 -11.22 -6.85
C THR A 175 17.20 -12.68 -7.26
N ALA A 176 16.68 -13.54 -6.38
CA ALA A 176 16.44 -14.95 -6.70
C ALA A 176 15.50 -15.12 -7.91
N ILE A 177 14.43 -14.32 -7.97
CA ILE A 177 13.49 -14.31 -9.10
C ILE A 177 14.15 -13.81 -10.38
N ARG A 178 14.85 -12.67 -10.33
CA ARG A 178 15.51 -12.10 -11.51
C ARG A 178 16.56 -13.05 -12.08
N ASN A 179 17.33 -13.73 -11.22
CA ASN A 179 18.32 -14.71 -11.64
C ASN A 179 17.66 -15.89 -12.35
N GLY A 180 16.57 -16.45 -11.78
CA GLY A 180 15.86 -17.55 -12.43
C GLY A 180 15.25 -17.15 -13.79
N LEU A 181 14.63 -15.97 -13.87
CA LEU A 181 14.12 -15.43 -15.15
C LEU A 181 15.26 -15.24 -16.18
N ALA A 182 16.41 -14.70 -15.78
CA ALA A 182 17.56 -14.51 -16.65
C ALA A 182 18.18 -15.84 -17.12
N SER A 183 18.08 -16.90 -16.31
CA SER A 183 18.51 -18.25 -16.67
C SER A 183 17.49 -19.01 -17.54
N GLY A 184 16.30 -18.45 -17.77
CA GLY A 184 15.23 -19.15 -18.50
C GLY A 184 14.58 -20.28 -17.69
N ASP A 185 14.66 -20.22 -16.35
CA ASP A 185 14.08 -21.23 -15.48
C ASP A 185 12.55 -21.26 -15.58
N ASN A 186 11.97 -22.46 -15.43
CA ASN A 186 10.53 -22.61 -15.27
C ASN A 186 10.06 -22.13 -13.88
N ALA A 187 8.73 -22.05 -13.70
CA ALA A 187 8.12 -21.53 -12.47
C ALA A 187 8.54 -22.31 -11.21
N ASP A 188 8.65 -23.64 -11.30
CA ASP A 188 9.04 -24.50 -10.17
C ASP A 188 10.47 -24.24 -9.73
N SER A 189 11.41 -24.12 -10.68
CA SER A 189 12.80 -23.78 -10.41
C SER A 189 12.93 -22.38 -9.79
N ILE A 190 12.17 -21.39 -10.27
CA ILE A 190 12.14 -20.05 -9.66
C ILE A 190 11.57 -20.12 -8.23
N GLU A 191 10.49 -20.88 -8.02
CA GLU A 191 9.90 -21.09 -6.70
C GLU A 191 10.90 -21.74 -5.73
N GLN A 192 11.70 -22.70 -6.19
CA GLN A 192 12.75 -23.29 -5.38
C GLN A 192 13.83 -22.26 -5.00
N ARG A 193 14.24 -21.39 -5.93
CA ARG A 193 15.16 -20.28 -5.63
C ARG A 193 14.59 -19.31 -4.61
N ILE A 194 13.29 -19.00 -4.71
CA ILE A 194 12.60 -18.16 -3.71
C ILE A 194 12.68 -18.83 -2.33
N ARG A 195 12.32 -20.11 -2.22
CA ARG A 195 12.37 -20.86 -0.95
C ARG A 195 13.78 -20.89 -0.36
N SER A 196 14.80 -21.13 -1.18
CA SER A 196 16.20 -21.07 -0.73
C SER A 196 16.58 -19.68 -0.23
N ALA A 197 16.16 -18.61 -0.92
CA ALA A 197 16.41 -17.24 -0.49
C ALA A 197 15.67 -16.87 0.80
N GLU A 198 14.45 -17.38 1.00
CA GLU A 198 13.65 -17.23 2.21
C GLU A 198 14.31 -17.96 3.39
N ALA A 199 14.74 -19.21 3.19
CA ALA A 199 15.41 -20.04 4.20
C ALA A 199 16.76 -19.47 4.64
N ALA A 200 17.56 -18.95 3.70
CA ALA A 200 18.85 -18.32 4.00
C ALA A 200 18.75 -17.05 4.87
N GLY A 201 17.55 -16.49 5.04
CA GLY A 201 17.30 -15.36 5.94
C GLY A 201 16.82 -15.77 7.31
N LEU A 202 16.46 -17.05 7.53
CA LEU A 202 15.97 -17.49 8.83
C LEU A 202 17.12 -17.47 9.86
N PRO A 203 16.83 -17.10 11.12
CA PRO A 203 17.82 -17.17 12.18
C PRO A 203 18.26 -18.62 12.40
N LEU A 204 19.54 -18.83 12.67
CA LEU A 204 20.06 -20.14 13.06
C LEU A 204 19.38 -20.55 14.37
N THR A 205 18.57 -21.60 14.32
CA THR A 205 18.01 -22.24 15.50
C THR A 205 18.89 -23.43 15.84
N LEU A 206 19.58 -23.37 16.99
CA LEU A 206 20.18 -24.54 17.61
C LEU A 206 19.03 -25.35 18.23
N TRP A 207 18.63 -26.43 17.56
CA TRP A 207 17.75 -27.44 18.15
C TRP A 207 18.61 -28.46 18.89
#